data_AF-A0A8S0WVP5-F1
#
_entry.id   AF-A0A8S0WVP5-F1
#
_cell.length_a   1.000
_cell.length_b   1.000
_cell.length_c   1.000
_cell.angle_alpha   90.00
_cell.angle_beta   90.00
_cell.angle_gamma   90.00
#
_symmetry.space_group_name_H-M   'P 1'
#
loop_
_entity.id
_entity.type
_entity.pdbx_description
1 polymer ?
#
loop_
_entity_poly.entity_id
_entity_poly.type
_entity_poly.pdbx_seq_one_letter_code
_entity_poly.pdbx_strand_id
1 'polypeptide(L)'
;MAAEDTTVYLDDLDISQTGTKRQRTEEASGQNDAKPAPPKRQRTLGEMTFFSGSQRTVSRSSSTSTLKSSGSSSSIVGKSSNGSTSPLKGGMKLNAIPFSLSAYQVSLSDSEKRLLKLECEVMGKSWLKVLKDEIRKPYFLSLKEFLWKEGVRDLEDTRPTVKVYPPVKNIYSWSNFTPLGKVKVVLIGQDPYHGRGQAHGLCFSVPHGIPIPPSLRSIYAEIKNEYPDFVVPSHGNLSAWANNGVLMLNSCLTVRDGDANSHADKGWEKFTDCVLDMVDKYGGANLPSAGGGESGFGRGVVFLAWGAYAAKRIAKLDKKKHLILTSAHPSPFSAHKGFFENGHFRVANEWLEHHYGPESKVDWCKLDCD
;
A
#
# COMPACT_ATOMS: atom_id res chain seq x y z
N MET A 1 -18.48 -39.42 -1.73
CA MET A 1 -18.51 -38.88 -0.36
C MET A 1 -18.55 -37.37 -0.49
N ALA A 2 -19.70 -36.76 -0.21
CA ALA A 2 -19.86 -35.31 -0.26
C ALA A 2 -19.06 -34.71 0.91
N ALA A 3 -18.05 -33.89 0.61
CA ALA A 3 -17.42 -33.07 1.62
C ALA A 3 -18.47 -32.03 2.05
N GLU A 4 -18.82 -32.02 3.33
CA GLU A 4 -19.69 -30.99 3.90
C GLU A 4 -19.06 -29.62 3.62
N ASP A 5 -19.78 -28.79 2.87
CA ASP A 5 -19.39 -27.44 2.49
C ASP A 5 -19.42 -26.55 3.73
N THR A 6 -18.37 -26.66 4.55
CA THR A 6 -18.24 -25.90 5.78
C THR A 6 -18.02 -24.45 5.40
N THR A 7 -19.05 -23.63 5.53
CA THR A 7 -18.94 -22.18 5.37
C THR A 7 -18.03 -21.66 6.48
N VAL A 8 -16.79 -21.31 6.12
CA VAL A 8 -15.84 -20.73 7.05
C VAL A 8 -16.12 -19.23 7.17
N TYR A 9 -16.45 -18.79 8.38
CA TYR A 9 -16.32 -17.39 8.73
C TYR A 9 -14.82 -17.17 8.94
N LEU A 10 -14.21 -16.40 8.04
CA LEU A 10 -12.85 -15.95 8.27
C LEU A 10 -12.91 -14.97 9.44
N ASP A 11 -12.61 -15.48 10.64
CA ASP A 11 -12.09 -14.63 11.70
C ASP A 11 -10.87 -13.95 11.09
N ASP A 12 -10.99 -12.66 10.80
CA ASP A 12 -9.89 -11.86 10.30
C ASP A 12 -8.85 -11.80 11.45
N LEU A 13 -7.96 -12.80 11.42
CA LEU A 13 -7.32 -13.48 12.55
C LEU A 13 -7.05 -12.66 13.81
N ASP A 14 -7.51 -13.25 14.91
CA ASP A 14 -7.10 -13.00 16.30
C ASP A 14 -5.59 -13.19 16.49
N ILE A 15 -5.02 -12.41 17.41
CA ILE A 15 -3.59 -12.37 17.75
C ILE A 15 -3.32 -13.44 18.79
N SER A 16 -2.62 -14.53 18.44
CA SER A 16 -1.63 -15.24 19.29
C SER A 16 -1.41 -16.68 18.84
N GLN A 17 -0.19 -17.17 19.14
CA GLN A 17 0.33 -18.54 19.03
C GLN A 17 0.90 -18.92 17.66
N THR A 18 2.11 -19.44 17.49
CA THR A 18 3.27 -19.83 18.33
C THR A 18 4.37 -20.12 17.29
N GLY A 19 5.65 -19.77 17.44
CA GLY A 19 6.50 -20.12 18.57
C GLY A 19 6.93 -21.59 18.51
N THR A 20 7.56 -22.07 17.42
CA THR A 20 8.11 -23.43 17.36
C THR A 20 9.64 -23.42 17.48
N LYS A 21 10.06 -23.67 18.71
CA LYS A 21 11.32 -24.29 19.20
C LYS A 21 12.42 -24.54 18.16
N ARG A 22 13.54 -23.81 18.31
CA ARG A 22 14.87 -24.27 17.89
C ARG A 22 15.26 -25.49 18.73
N GLN A 23 15.49 -26.63 18.10
CA GLN A 23 16.25 -27.73 18.70
C GLN A 23 17.70 -27.30 18.86
N ARG A 24 18.20 -27.41 20.09
CA ARG A 24 19.59 -27.22 20.48
C ARG A 24 20.23 -28.61 20.41
N THR A 25 21.07 -28.86 19.41
CA THR A 25 22.06 -29.93 19.45
C THR A 25 23.34 -29.35 20.01
N GLU A 26 23.75 -29.85 21.16
CA GLU A 26 25.07 -29.65 21.75
C GLU A 26 26.03 -30.64 21.10
N GLU A 27 27.07 -30.14 20.44
CA GLU A 27 28.32 -30.88 20.26
C GLU A 27 29.49 -29.91 20.47
N ALA A 28 30.48 -30.42 21.20
CA ALA A 28 31.56 -29.67 21.83
C ALA A 28 32.86 -29.69 21.01
N SER A 29 33.74 -28.76 21.39
CA SER A 29 35.21 -28.76 21.27
C SER A 29 35.84 -28.18 20.01
N GLY A 30 36.82 -27.29 20.23
CA GLY A 30 37.74 -26.79 19.22
C GLY A 30 38.24 -25.36 19.46
N GLN A 31 39.06 -25.15 20.50
CA GLN A 31 39.90 -23.96 20.62
C GLN A 31 40.84 -23.81 19.42
N ASN A 32 41.05 -22.59 18.93
CA ASN A 32 42.40 -22.07 18.62
C ASN A 32 42.37 -20.56 18.40
N ASP A 33 43.21 -19.89 19.19
CA ASP A 33 43.61 -18.49 19.09
C ASP A 33 44.41 -18.21 17.81
N ALA A 34 44.20 -17.03 17.20
CA ALA A 34 45.27 -16.10 16.81
C ALA A 34 44.72 -14.85 16.08
N LYS A 35 44.98 -13.68 16.65
CA LYS A 35 45.11 -12.38 15.96
C LYS A 35 46.61 -12.15 15.68
N PRO A 36 47.01 -11.39 14.64
CA PRO A 36 47.26 -9.96 14.89
C PRO A 36 46.99 -8.96 13.73
N ALA A 37 46.58 -7.76 14.18
CA ALA A 37 46.87 -6.37 13.77
C ALA A 37 47.03 -5.87 12.28
N PRO A 38 46.57 -4.62 11.99
CA PRO A 38 46.70 -3.88 10.72
C PRO A 38 47.83 -2.80 10.82
N PRO A 39 47.87 -1.65 10.08
CA PRO A 39 47.44 -1.24 8.73
C PRO A 39 48.59 -0.58 7.90
N LYS A 40 48.36 -0.23 6.61
CA LYS A 40 49.11 0.86 5.94
C LYS A 40 48.21 1.78 5.08
N ARG A 41 48.30 3.08 5.42
CA ARG A 41 48.15 4.31 4.60
C ARG A 41 48.58 4.10 3.12
N GLN A 42 48.11 4.82 2.10
CA GLN A 42 48.17 6.29 1.97
C GLN A 42 47.51 6.82 0.67
N ARG A 43 47.03 8.08 0.73
CA ARG A 43 47.04 9.18 -0.28
C ARG A 43 46.05 9.23 -1.48
N THR A 44 45.16 10.21 -1.33
CA THR A 44 44.71 11.29 -2.25
C THR A 44 45.67 11.71 -3.38
N LEU A 45 45.12 12.10 -4.54
CA LEU A 45 44.95 13.49 -5.04
C LEU A 45 44.68 13.43 -6.57
N GLY A 46 43.79 14.29 -7.09
CA GLY A 46 43.65 14.46 -8.54
C GLY A 46 42.38 15.17 -8.98
N GLU A 47 42.29 16.46 -8.69
CA GLU A 47 41.41 17.40 -9.40
C GLU A 47 41.57 17.29 -10.92
N MET A 48 40.45 17.39 -11.65
CA MET A 48 40.43 18.02 -12.96
C MET A 48 39.15 18.84 -13.09
N THR A 49 39.33 20.15 -12.99
CA THR A 49 38.41 21.22 -13.37
C THR A 49 38.44 21.47 -14.88
N PHE A 50 37.42 22.21 -15.35
CA PHE A 50 37.21 22.82 -16.67
C PHE A 50 36.53 21.97 -17.76
N PHE A 51 35.26 22.28 -18.09
CA PHE A 51 34.99 23.26 -19.14
C PHE A 51 33.58 23.88 -19.01
N SER A 52 33.55 25.15 -19.39
CA SER A 52 32.47 26.14 -19.31
C SER A 52 31.53 26.10 -20.52
N GLY A 53 30.27 26.53 -20.30
CA GLY A 53 29.59 27.46 -21.20
C GLY A 53 28.63 26.88 -22.24
N SER A 54 27.32 27.15 -22.09
CA SER A 54 26.71 28.31 -22.74
C SER A 54 25.21 28.38 -22.46
N GLN A 55 24.78 29.58 -22.06
CA GLN A 55 23.40 30.02 -21.97
C GLN A 55 22.74 30.08 -23.34
N ARG A 56 21.42 29.88 -23.39
CA ARG A 56 20.53 30.56 -24.32
C ARG A 56 19.17 30.82 -23.67
N THR A 57 18.92 32.09 -23.43
CA THR A 57 17.64 32.73 -23.11
C THR A 57 16.84 32.92 -24.40
N VAL A 58 15.54 32.57 -24.44
CA VAL A 58 14.56 33.28 -25.29
C VAL A 58 13.18 33.32 -24.60
N SER A 59 12.72 34.57 -24.49
CA SER A 59 11.43 35.19 -24.20
C SER A 59 10.13 34.39 -23.95
N ARG A 60 9.48 34.91 -22.90
CA ARG A 60 8.06 34.95 -22.53
C ARG A 60 7.22 35.73 -23.55
N SER A 61 6.02 35.26 -23.90
CA SER A 61 4.94 36.10 -24.42
C SER A 61 3.61 35.72 -23.77
N SER A 62 3.11 36.67 -22.99
CA SER A 62 1.76 36.75 -22.44
C SER A 62 0.78 37.29 -23.48
N SER A 63 -0.40 36.69 -23.58
CA SER A 63 -1.57 37.34 -24.18
C SER A 63 -2.79 37.13 -23.28
N THR A 64 -3.11 38.19 -22.57
CA THR A 64 -4.34 38.43 -21.82
C THR A 64 -5.44 38.78 -22.83
N SER A 65 -6.62 38.19 -22.70
CA SER A 65 -7.85 38.74 -23.29
C SER A 65 -8.98 38.67 -22.27
N THR A 66 -9.47 39.84 -21.91
CA THR A 66 -10.56 40.14 -20.99
C THR A 66 -11.92 40.24 -21.70
N LEU A 67 -12.97 39.92 -20.94
CA LEU A 67 -14.36 40.42 -20.99
C LEU A 67 -15.33 39.85 -22.06
N LYS A 68 -16.42 39.19 -21.62
CA LYS A 68 -17.72 39.85 -21.36
C LYS A 68 -18.76 38.88 -20.77
N SER A 69 -19.64 39.49 -19.99
CA SER A 69 -20.78 38.98 -19.22
C SER A 69 -22.09 38.91 -20.01
N SER A 70 -22.93 37.92 -19.69
CA SER A 70 -24.41 37.96 -19.64
C SER A 70 -24.87 36.55 -19.22
N GLY A 71 -25.64 36.27 -18.18
CA GLY A 71 -26.78 36.99 -17.64
C GLY A 71 -28.07 36.45 -18.27
N SER A 72 -28.66 35.37 -17.73
CA SER A 72 -30.12 35.28 -17.48
C SER A 72 -30.54 33.92 -16.91
N SER A 73 -31.36 34.05 -15.88
CA SER A 73 -32.08 33.07 -15.09
C SER A 73 -33.16 32.35 -15.89
N SER A 74 -33.48 31.11 -15.52
CA SER A 74 -34.88 30.63 -15.53
C SER A 74 -35.04 29.45 -14.58
N SER A 75 -35.75 29.73 -13.49
CA SER A 75 -36.33 28.82 -12.53
C SER A 75 -37.47 28.01 -13.16
N ILE A 76 -37.50 26.69 -12.94
CA ILE A 76 -38.73 25.89 -13.02
C ILE A 76 -38.89 25.10 -11.73
N VAL A 77 -40.03 25.38 -11.10
CA VAL A 77 -40.59 24.79 -9.88
C VAL A 77 -41.24 23.45 -10.23
N GLY A 78 -41.07 22.43 -9.38
CA GLY A 78 -41.67 21.12 -9.60
C GLY A 78 -41.66 20.20 -8.38
N LYS A 79 -42.46 20.56 -7.37
CA LYS A 79 -43.17 19.73 -6.37
C LYS A 79 -42.43 18.61 -5.60
N SER A 80 -42.42 18.82 -4.28
CA SER A 80 -42.28 17.84 -3.21
C SER A 80 -43.15 16.59 -3.39
N SER A 81 -42.55 15.44 -3.06
CA SER A 81 -43.25 14.32 -2.43
C SER A 81 -42.45 13.90 -1.19
N ASN A 82 -43.06 14.12 -0.03
CA ASN A 82 -42.60 13.64 1.27
C ASN A 82 -42.45 12.11 1.23
N GLY A 83 -41.24 11.64 1.49
CA GLY A 83 -40.92 10.25 1.77
C GLY A 83 -39.79 10.22 2.80
N SER A 84 -40.15 10.44 4.07
CA SER A 84 -39.27 10.19 5.21
C SER A 84 -38.81 8.73 5.16
N THR A 85 -37.63 8.51 4.60
CA THR A 85 -36.92 7.24 4.64
C THR A 85 -35.60 7.50 5.33
N SER A 86 -35.52 7.06 6.58
CA SER A 86 -34.30 6.96 7.37
C SER A 86 -33.20 6.30 6.55
N PRO A 87 -31.93 6.73 6.64
CA PRO A 87 -30.86 6.05 5.94
C PRO A 87 -30.67 4.66 6.56
N LEU A 88 -30.98 3.62 5.80
CA LEU A 88 -30.67 2.23 6.11
C LEU A 88 -29.14 2.09 6.26
N LYS A 89 -28.65 2.25 7.50
CA LYS A 89 -27.36 1.69 7.95
C LYS A 89 -27.49 0.16 7.95
N GLY A 90 -27.25 -0.48 6.81
CA GLY A 90 -27.53 -1.91 6.62
C GLY A 90 -26.45 -2.66 5.83
N GLY A 91 -25.18 -2.40 6.08
CA GLY A 91 -24.09 -3.22 5.54
C GLY A 91 -23.84 -4.46 6.41
N MET A 92 -23.54 -5.62 5.81
CA MET A 92 -23.07 -6.79 6.57
C MET A 92 -21.75 -6.46 7.29
N LYS A 93 -21.63 -6.87 8.55
CA LYS A 93 -20.38 -6.80 9.35
C LYS A 93 -19.27 -7.56 8.64
N LEU A 94 -18.04 -7.06 8.66
CA LEU A 94 -16.86 -7.67 8.02
C LEU A 94 -16.69 -9.16 8.41
N ASN A 95 -16.84 -9.45 9.70
CA ASN A 95 -16.67 -10.79 10.28
C ASN A 95 -17.88 -11.71 9.98
N ALA A 96 -19.00 -11.15 9.54
CA ALA A 96 -20.20 -11.91 9.17
C ALA A 96 -20.26 -12.23 7.67
N ILE A 97 -19.27 -11.82 6.88
CA ILE A 97 -19.23 -12.12 5.44
C ILE A 97 -18.73 -13.57 5.27
N PRO A 98 -19.54 -14.50 4.75
CA PRO A 98 -19.11 -15.88 4.54
C PRO A 98 -18.13 -15.96 3.37
N PHE A 99 -17.09 -16.80 3.51
CA PHE A 99 -16.17 -17.06 2.41
C PHE A 99 -15.58 -18.47 2.46
N SER A 100 -15.78 -19.20 1.36
CA SER A 100 -15.12 -20.48 1.09
C SER A 100 -14.35 -20.34 -0.22
N LEU A 101 -13.03 -20.54 -0.17
CA LEU A 101 -12.17 -20.44 -1.36
C LEU A 101 -12.51 -21.53 -2.37
N SER A 102 -12.77 -22.75 -1.92
CA SER A 102 -13.16 -23.86 -2.79
C SER A 102 -14.50 -23.60 -3.47
N ALA A 103 -15.51 -23.16 -2.72
CA ALA A 103 -16.81 -22.80 -3.29
C ALA A 103 -16.69 -21.64 -4.29
N TYR A 104 -15.85 -20.65 -3.99
CA TYR A 104 -15.57 -19.56 -4.92
C TYR A 104 -14.93 -20.08 -6.21
N GLN A 105 -13.89 -20.90 -6.13
CA GLN A 105 -13.21 -21.48 -7.30
C GLN A 105 -14.15 -22.36 -8.15
N VAL A 106 -15.09 -23.08 -7.53
CA VAL A 106 -16.13 -23.86 -8.24
C VAL A 106 -17.10 -22.95 -8.98
N SER A 107 -17.40 -21.77 -8.43
CA SER A 107 -18.32 -20.79 -9.05
C SER A 107 -17.73 -20.04 -10.26
N LEU A 108 -16.44 -20.19 -10.54
CA LEU A 108 -15.76 -19.56 -11.66
C LEU A 108 -15.98 -20.37 -12.94
N SER A 109 -16.23 -19.68 -14.06
CA SER A 109 -16.14 -20.28 -15.40
C SER A 109 -14.71 -20.71 -15.72
N ASP A 110 -14.52 -21.56 -16.73
CA ASP A 110 -13.17 -22.07 -17.05
C ASP A 110 -12.22 -20.96 -17.52
N SER A 111 -12.73 -19.94 -18.21
CA SER A 111 -11.95 -18.74 -18.56
C SER A 111 -11.54 -17.93 -17.33
N GLU A 112 -12.47 -17.72 -16.38
CA GLU A 112 -12.20 -17.05 -15.12
C GLU A 112 -11.21 -17.84 -14.25
N LYS A 113 -11.38 -19.16 -14.11
CA LYS A 113 -10.43 -20.03 -13.38
C LYS A 113 -9.02 -19.88 -13.92
N ARG A 114 -8.89 -19.82 -15.24
CA ARG A 114 -7.61 -19.61 -15.90
C ARG A 114 -7.05 -18.24 -15.53
N LEU A 115 -7.79 -17.15 -15.80
CA LEU A 115 -7.32 -15.76 -15.62
C LEU A 115 -7.10 -15.37 -14.16
N LEU A 116 -7.91 -15.88 -13.22
CA LEU A 116 -7.93 -15.51 -11.81
C LEU A 116 -7.19 -16.49 -10.90
N LYS A 117 -6.46 -17.46 -11.48
CA LYS A 117 -5.68 -18.46 -10.73
C LYS A 117 -4.75 -17.79 -9.72
N LEU A 118 -4.00 -16.78 -10.17
CA LEU A 118 -3.06 -16.05 -9.35
C LEU A 118 -3.74 -15.40 -8.13
N GLU A 119 -4.83 -14.66 -8.35
CA GLU A 119 -5.55 -13.97 -7.28
C GLU A 119 -6.07 -14.96 -6.23
N CYS A 120 -6.56 -16.12 -6.66
CA CYS A 120 -7.02 -17.18 -5.74
C CYS A 120 -5.88 -17.81 -4.93
N GLU A 121 -4.64 -17.82 -5.45
CA GLU A 121 -3.48 -18.42 -4.81
C GLU A 121 -2.72 -17.46 -3.89
N VAL A 122 -2.60 -16.17 -4.27
CA VAL A 122 -1.70 -15.23 -3.57
C VAL A 122 -2.39 -14.04 -2.91
N MET A 123 -3.65 -13.72 -3.22
CA MET A 123 -4.33 -12.62 -2.54
C MET A 123 -4.75 -13.06 -1.13
N GLY A 124 -4.53 -12.19 -0.15
CA GLY A 124 -4.93 -12.44 1.24
C GLY A 124 -6.43 -12.73 1.34
N LYS A 125 -6.79 -13.82 2.03
CA LYS A 125 -8.17 -14.33 2.08
C LYS A 125 -9.17 -13.31 2.62
N SER A 126 -8.77 -12.48 3.60
CA SER A 126 -9.60 -11.39 4.14
C SER A 126 -10.02 -10.39 3.06
N TRP A 127 -9.14 -10.13 2.09
CA TRP A 127 -9.39 -9.23 0.97
C TRP A 127 -10.11 -9.92 -0.17
N LEU A 128 -9.69 -11.13 -0.54
CA LEU A 128 -10.34 -11.91 -1.59
C LEU A 128 -11.83 -12.10 -1.28
N LYS A 129 -12.19 -12.34 -0.01
CA LYS A 129 -13.57 -12.40 0.49
C LYS A 129 -14.44 -11.23 0.02
N VAL A 130 -13.91 -10.00 0.06
CA VAL A 130 -14.66 -8.77 -0.27
C VAL A 130 -14.41 -8.26 -1.68
N LEU A 131 -13.34 -8.73 -2.35
CA LEU A 131 -12.97 -8.35 -3.72
C LEU A 131 -13.34 -9.41 -4.77
N LYS A 132 -13.86 -10.57 -4.37
CA LYS A 132 -14.18 -11.71 -5.25
C LYS A 132 -15.09 -11.36 -6.43
N ASP A 133 -16.01 -10.41 -6.24
CA ASP A 133 -16.91 -9.96 -7.30
C ASP A 133 -16.26 -8.87 -8.16
N GLU A 134 -15.36 -8.08 -7.57
CA GLU A 134 -14.61 -7.04 -8.29
C GLU A 134 -13.68 -7.65 -9.34
N ILE A 135 -12.95 -8.70 -8.97
CA ILE A 135 -11.99 -9.37 -9.86
C ILE A 135 -12.66 -10.14 -11.01
N ARG A 136 -13.98 -10.36 -10.95
CA ARG A 136 -14.76 -10.95 -12.05
C ARG A 136 -15.29 -9.92 -13.04
N LYS A 137 -15.16 -8.62 -12.75
CA LYS A 137 -15.67 -7.59 -13.65
C LYS A 137 -14.90 -7.58 -14.97
N PRO A 138 -15.54 -7.23 -16.10
CA PRO A 138 -14.91 -7.27 -17.43
C PRO A 138 -13.58 -6.52 -17.51
N TYR A 139 -13.48 -5.35 -16.88
CA TYR A 139 -12.24 -4.56 -16.91
C TYR A 139 -11.06 -5.27 -16.24
N PHE A 140 -11.32 -6.02 -15.15
CA PHE A 140 -10.28 -6.74 -14.44
C PHE A 140 -9.85 -7.96 -15.25
N LEU A 141 -10.79 -8.66 -15.88
CA LEU A 141 -10.46 -9.75 -16.81
C LEU A 141 -9.63 -9.24 -18.00
N SER A 142 -9.96 -8.08 -18.57
CA SER A 142 -9.14 -7.44 -19.61
C SER A 142 -7.73 -7.06 -19.11
N LEU A 143 -7.61 -6.59 -17.86
CA LEU A 143 -6.31 -6.39 -17.21
C LEU A 143 -5.53 -7.69 -17.11
N LYS A 144 -6.16 -8.80 -16.71
CA LYS A 144 -5.50 -10.12 -16.63
C LYS A 144 -5.02 -10.61 -17.99
N GLU A 145 -5.82 -10.44 -19.05
CA GLU A 145 -5.39 -10.76 -20.41
C GLU A 145 -4.19 -9.92 -20.88
N PHE A 146 -4.18 -8.63 -20.54
CA PHE A 146 -3.02 -7.76 -20.78
C PHE A 146 -1.78 -8.27 -20.05
N LEU A 147 -1.90 -8.55 -18.75
CA LEU A 147 -0.80 -9.07 -17.93
C LEU A 147 -0.27 -10.41 -18.43
N TRP A 148 -1.12 -11.27 -18.98
CA TRP A 148 -0.71 -12.53 -19.60
C TRP A 148 0.13 -12.37 -20.86
N LYS A 149 -0.15 -11.33 -21.66
CA LYS A 149 0.68 -10.95 -22.81
C LYS A 149 2.03 -10.41 -22.35
N GLU A 150 2.04 -9.73 -21.20
CA GLU A 150 3.26 -9.30 -20.48
C GLU A 150 3.92 -10.44 -19.67
N GLY A 151 3.39 -11.67 -19.72
CA GLY A 151 3.93 -12.88 -19.06
C GLY A 151 3.72 -13.00 -17.55
N VAL A 152 2.81 -12.21 -16.97
CA VAL A 152 2.35 -12.36 -15.58
C VAL A 152 1.10 -13.25 -15.57
N ARG A 153 1.29 -14.58 -15.45
CA ARG A 153 0.23 -15.58 -15.62
C ARG A 153 -0.16 -16.28 -14.33
N ASP A 154 0.77 -17.05 -13.77
CA ASP A 154 0.62 -17.82 -12.54
C ASP A 154 1.97 -17.91 -11.80
N LEU A 155 2.02 -18.71 -10.73
CA LEU A 155 3.22 -18.88 -9.91
C LEU A 155 4.38 -19.57 -10.65
N GLU A 156 4.07 -20.29 -11.73
CA GLU A 156 5.06 -20.93 -12.58
C GLU A 156 5.64 -19.85 -13.52
N ASP A 157 6.61 -19.12 -12.98
CA ASP A 157 7.35 -18.01 -13.60
C ASP A 157 7.99 -18.42 -14.93
N THR A 158 7.18 -18.46 -15.98
CA THR A 158 7.58 -18.67 -17.36
C THR A 158 8.04 -17.33 -17.92
N ARG A 159 9.21 -16.89 -17.45
CA ARG A 159 9.88 -15.63 -17.78
C ARG A 159 9.59 -15.18 -19.22
N PRO A 160 8.74 -14.17 -19.45
CA PRO A 160 8.60 -13.54 -20.76
C PRO A 160 9.90 -12.81 -21.16
N THR A 161 9.99 -12.44 -22.43
CA THR A 161 11.04 -11.58 -23.00
C THR A 161 11.13 -10.19 -22.32
N VAL A 162 10.10 -9.78 -21.56
CA VAL A 162 9.99 -8.49 -20.86
C VAL A 162 9.84 -8.73 -19.35
N LYS A 163 10.80 -8.29 -18.53
CA LYS A 163 10.73 -8.44 -17.07
C LYS A 163 9.68 -7.49 -16.49
N VAL A 164 8.69 -8.04 -15.80
CA VAL A 164 7.68 -7.29 -15.03
C VAL A 164 7.97 -7.43 -13.53
N TYR A 165 7.81 -6.34 -12.79
CA TYR A 165 7.95 -6.27 -11.34
C TYR A 165 6.62 -5.91 -10.66
N PRO A 166 6.40 -6.32 -9.40
CA PRO A 166 7.24 -7.26 -8.63
C PRO A 166 7.14 -8.70 -9.18
N PRO A 167 7.95 -9.66 -8.69
CA PRO A 167 7.73 -11.08 -8.98
C PRO A 167 6.28 -11.48 -8.71
N VAL A 168 5.73 -12.41 -9.50
CA VAL A 168 4.29 -12.73 -9.53
C VAL A 168 3.70 -13.03 -8.15
N LYS A 169 4.43 -13.83 -7.34
CA LYS A 169 4.06 -14.15 -5.94
C LYS A 169 3.91 -12.94 -5.00
N ASN A 170 4.52 -11.81 -5.36
CA ASN A 170 4.58 -10.61 -4.54
C ASN A 170 3.59 -9.51 -4.99
N ILE A 171 2.86 -9.69 -6.10
CA ILE A 171 1.93 -8.64 -6.61
C ILE A 171 0.89 -8.24 -5.56
N TYR A 172 0.42 -9.21 -4.78
CA TYR A 172 -0.61 -9.03 -3.76
C TYR A 172 -0.07 -9.04 -2.32
N SER A 173 1.25 -8.86 -2.12
CA SER A 173 1.86 -8.88 -0.78
C SER A 173 1.17 -7.93 0.21
N TRP A 174 0.79 -6.73 -0.23
CA TRP A 174 0.03 -5.75 0.57
C TRP A 174 -1.19 -6.35 1.29
N SER A 175 -1.89 -7.28 0.63
CA SER A 175 -3.12 -7.90 1.15
C SER A 175 -2.83 -8.97 2.20
N ASN A 176 -1.66 -9.60 2.15
CA ASN A 176 -1.23 -10.62 3.10
C ASN A 176 -0.59 -10.00 4.35
N PHE A 177 0.25 -8.98 4.16
CA PHE A 177 0.88 -8.26 5.27
C PHE A 177 -0.14 -7.48 6.10
N THR A 178 -1.17 -6.92 5.45
CA THR A 178 -2.18 -6.11 6.15
C THR A 178 -3.59 -6.63 5.83
N PRO A 179 -4.10 -7.64 6.55
CA PRO A 179 -5.49 -8.07 6.43
C PRO A 179 -6.47 -6.92 6.67
N LEU A 180 -7.61 -6.91 5.98
CA LEU A 180 -8.56 -5.78 6.00
C LEU A 180 -8.99 -5.37 7.41
N GLY A 181 -9.28 -6.34 8.29
CA GLY A 181 -9.66 -6.05 9.69
C GLY A 181 -8.56 -5.38 10.52
N LYS A 182 -7.29 -5.50 10.13
CA LYS A 182 -6.12 -4.96 10.85
C LYS A 182 -5.64 -3.61 10.32
N VAL A 183 -6.28 -3.06 9.29
CA VAL A 183 -5.89 -1.77 8.71
C VAL A 183 -6.11 -0.65 9.72
N LYS A 184 -5.03 0.07 10.06
CA LYS A 184 -4.98 1.26 10.91
C LYS A 184 -4.64 2.52 10.11
N VAL A 185 -3.69 2.37 9.17
CA VAL A 185 -3.17 3.46 8.34
C VAL A 185 -3.10 2.99 6.89
N VAL A 186 -3.34 3.88 5.93
CA VAL A 186 -3.18 3.62 4.49
C VAL A 186 -2.12 4.54 3.91
N LEU A 187 -1.12 3.94 3.26
CA LEU A 187 -0.10 4.60 2.44
C LEU A 187 -0.38 4.31 0.96
N ILE A 188 -0.39 5.35 0.14
CA ILE A 188 -0.65 5.23 -1.31
C ILE A 188 0.59 5.60 -2.09
N GLY A 189 1.15 4.62 -2.81
CA GLY A 189 2.13 4.83 -3.87
C GLY A 189 1.47 4.92 -5.24
N GLN A 190 2.20 5.42 -6.23
CA GLN A 190 1.74 5.45 -7.61
C GLN A 190 1.98 4.10 -8.28
N ASP A 191 3.26 3.76 -8.48
CA ASP A 191 3.72 2.53 -9.12
C ASP A 191 4.75 1.79 -8.24
N PRO A 192 4.96 0.48 -8.48
CA PRO A 192 6.08 -0.23 -7.89
C PRO A 192 7.42 0.35 -8.38
N TYR A 193 8.49 0.12 -7.62
CA TYR A 193 9.83 0.37 -8.14
C TYR A 193 10.12 -0.50 -9.36
N HIS A 194 10.60 0.13 -10.44
CA HIS A 194 10.83 -0.52 -11.73
C HIS A 194 12.26 -1.06 -11.90
N GLY A 195 13.12 -0.97 -10.87
CA GLY A 195 14.46 -1.56 -10.89
C GLY A 195 14.48 -2.99 -10.36
N ARG A 196 15.44 -3.77 -10.86
CA ARG A 196 15.60 -5.19 -10.51
C ARG A 196 15.68 -5.43 -9.01
N GLY A 197 14.79 -6.29 -8.52
CA GLY A 197 14.76 -6.72 -7.12
C GLY A 197 14.20 -5.67 -6.14
N GLN A 198 13.82 -4.47 -6.60
CA GLN A 198 13.35 -3.41 -5.71
C GLN A 198 11.90 -3.61 -5.27
N ALA A 199 10.99 -3.94 -6.20
CA ALA A 199 9.58 -4.11 -5.87
C ALA A 199 9.29 -5.49 -5.27
N HIS A 200 8.56 -5.48 -4.15
CA HIS A 200 8.10 -6.69 -3.46
C HIS A 200 6.63 -6.59 -2.99
N GLY A 201 5.86 -5.70 -3.61
CA GLY A 201 4.40 -5.61 -3.41
C GLY A 201 3.95 -4.65 -2.30
N LEU A 202 4.85 -3.83 -1.76
CA LEU A 202 4.57 -2.80 -0.77
C LEU A 202 5.08 -1.44 -1.29
N CYS A 203 4.25 -0.39 -1.25
CA CYS A 203 4.68 0.95 -1.69
C CYS A 203 5.84 1.48 -0.82
N PHE A 204 6.77 2.25 -1.40
CA PHE A 204 7.97 2.82 -0.76
C PHE A 204 9.00 1.82 -0.17
N SER A 205 8.65 0.55 -0.04
CA SER A 205 9.46 -0.49 0.61
C SER A 205 10.32 -1.25 -0.40
N VAL A 206 11.53 -1.64 0.00
CA VAL A 206 12.42 -2.53 -0.77
C VAL A 206 12.93 -3.68 0.11
N PRO A 207 13.23 -4.87 -0.44
CA PRO A 207 13.83 -5.97 0.32
C PRO A 207 15.17 -5.62 0.97
N HIS A 208 15.57 -6.38 2.00
CA HIS A 208 16.92 -6.27 2.58
C HIS A 208 18.00 -6.49 1.51
N GLY A 209 19.12 -5.78 1.66
CA GLY A 209 20.23 -5.80 0.69
C GLY A 209 20.01 -4.92 -0.55
N ILE A 210 18.82 -4.36 -0.75
CA ILE A 210 18.57 -3.35 -1.81
C ILE A 210 18.86 -1.96 -1.26
N PRO A 211 19.58 -1.09 -2.00
CA PRO A 211 19.84 0.28 -1.59
C PRO A 211 18.56 1.06 -1.31
N ILE A 212 18.54 1.80 -0.19
CA ILE A 212 17.40 2.61 0.24
C ILE A 212 17.08 3.67 -0.83
N PRO A 213 15.88 3.65 -1.44
CA PRO A 213 15.48 4.62 -2.45
C PRO A 213 15.41 6.06 -1.90
N PRO A 214 15.61 7.09 -2.73
CA PRO A 214 15.62 8.48 -2.27
C PRO A 214 14.36 8.91 -1.51
N SER A 215 13.17 8.52 -1.99
CA SER A 215 11.91 8.82 -1.30
C SER A 215 11.83 8.19 0.09
N LEU A 216 12.35 6.97 0.25
CA LEU A 216 12.37 6.30 1.55
C LEU A 216 13.36 6.97 2.52
N ARG A 217 14.49 7.49 2.02
CA ARG A 217 15.40 8.29 2.86
C ARG A 217 14.72 9.54 3.39
N SER A 218 13.92 10.22 2.57
CA SER A 218 13.13 11.38 3.03
C SER A 218 12.12 10.96 4.10
N ILE A 219 11.45 9.81 3.92
CA ILE A 219 10.52 9.26 4.93
C ILE A 219 11.27 9.00 6.25
N TYR A 220 12.44 8.36 6.24
CA TYR A 220 13.22 8.14 7.45
C TYR A 220 13.72 9.43 8.09
N ALA A 221 14.11 10.43 7.30
CA ALA A 221 14.49 11.74 7.82
C ALA A 221 13.31 12.44 8.53
N GLU A 222 12.10 12.35 7.98
CA GLU A 222 10.91 12.89 8.64
C GLU A 222 10.55 12.14 9.93
N ILE A 223 10.64 10.81 9.93
CA ILE A 223 10.42 10.03 11.16
C ILE A 223 11.45 10.40 12.22
N LYS A 224 12.72 10.58 11.85
CA LYS A 224 13.77 11.03 12.78
C LYS A 224 13.49 12.41 13.34
N ASN A 225 12.93 13.31 12.54
CA ASN A 225 12.52 14.63 12.97
C ASN A 225 11.37 14.58 13.98
N GLU A 226 10.38 13.71 13.74
CA GLU A 226 9.23 13.53 14.65
C GLU A 226 9.56 12.72 15.92
N TYR A 227 10.45 11.73 15.80
CA TYR A 227 10.89 10.81 16.84
C TYR A 227 12.43 10.85 16.94
N PRO A 228 12.99 11.76 17.77
CA PRO A 228 14.45 11.95 17.87
C PRO A 228 15.25 10.71 18.26
N ASP A 229 14.62 9.74 18.92
CA ASP A 229 15.27 8.47 19.32
C ASP A 229 15.27 7.42 18.20
N PHE A 230 14.57 7.65 17.09
CA PHE A 230 14.55 6.74 15.95
C PHE A 230 15.96 6.53 15.39
N VAL A 231 16.39 5.28 15.24
CA VAL A 231 17.66 4.96 14.57
C VAL A 231 17.33 4.55 13.14
N VAL A 232 17.81 5.32 12.17
CA VAL A 232 17.58 5.04 10.76
C VAL A 232 18.22 3.67 10.42
N PRO A 233 17.45 2.70 9.94
CA PRO A 233 17.97 1.36 9.64
C PRO A 233 18.87 1.37 8.40
N SER A 234 19.65 0.31 8.25
CA SER A 234 20.55 0.12 7.10
C SER A 234 19.85 -0.45 5.85
N HIS A 235 18.60 -0.90 6.00
CA HIS A 235 17.76 -1.48 4.94
C HIS A 235 16.53 -0.61 4.66
N GLY A 236 15.81 -0.91 3.59
CA GLY A 236 14.58 -0.20 3.19
C GLY A 236 13.30 -1.02 3.30
N ASN A 237 13.33 -2.09 4.10
CA ASN A 237 12.19 -3.00 4.25
C ASN A 237 11.21 -2.51 5.31
N LEU A 238 9.99 -2.23 4.89
CA LEU A 238 8.89 -1.72 5.72
C LEU A 238 7.84 -2.80 6.07
N SER A 239 8.15 -4.09 5.93
CA SER A 239 7.23 -5.18 6.28
C SER A 239 6.77 -5.13 7.74
N ALA A 240 7.61 -4.63 8.66
CA ALA A 240 7.23 -4.45 10.06
C ALA A 240 6.06 -3.46 10.22
N TRP A 241 6.03 -2.36 9.47
CA TRP A 241 4.89 -1.45 9.46
C TRP A 241 3.65 -2.10 8.85
N ALA A 242 3.82 -2.84 7.76
CA ALA A 242 2.70 -3.51 7.09
C ALA A 242 2.02 -4.53 8.02
N ASN A 243 2.82 -5.34 8.72
CA ASN A 243 2.36 -6.26 9.76
C ASN A 243 1.73 -5.55 10.97
N ASN A 244 2.13 -4.31 11.23
CA ASN A 244 1.58 -3.48 12.30
C ASN A 244 0.37 -2.65 11.87
N GLY A 245 -0.29 -3.00 10.76
CA GLY A 245 -1.57 -2.42 10.34
C GLY A 245 -1.48 -1.29 9.32
N VAL A 246 -0.30 -1.03 8.73
CA VAL A 246 -0.13 -0.04 7.67
C VAL A 246 -0.36 -0.69 6.30
N LEU A 247 -1.50 -0.42 5.69
CA LEU A 247 -1.79 -0.87 4.33
C LEU A 247 -0.93 -0.08 3.33
N MET A 248 0.08 -0.73 2.76
CA MET A 248 1.03 -0.12 1.81
C MET A 248 0.66 -0.46 0.37
N LEU A 249 -0.20 0.35 -0.25
CA LEU A 249 -0.82 0.06 -1.54
C LEU A 249 -0.27 0.97 -2.65
N ASN A 250 0.19 0.40 -3.77
CA ASN A 250 0.40 1.18 -5.00
C ASN A 250 -0.91 1.25 -5.79
N SER A 251 -1.17 2.34 -6.52
CA SER A 251 -2.33 2.43 -7.42
C SER A 251 -2.19 1.53 -8.65
N CYS A 252 -0.97 1.35 -9.15
CA CYS A 252 -0.62 0.33 -10.11
C CYS A 252 0.16 -0.79 -9.40
N LEU A 253 -0.19 -2.06 -9.61
CA LEU A 253 0.44 -3.17 -8.87
C LEU A 253 1.59 -3.85 -9.64
N THR A 254 1.78 -3.53 -10.93
CA THR A 254 2.87 -4.08 -11.73
C THR A 254 3.49 -3.00 -12.63
N VAL A 255 4.75 -3.19 -13.01
CA VAL A 255 5.51 -2.27 -13.88
C VAL A 255 6.57 -3.05 -14.66
N ARG A 256 6.95 -2.58 -15.85
CA ARG A 256 8.06 -3.17 -16.62
C ARG A 256 9.41 -2.70 -16.07
N ASP A 257 10.43 -3.54 -16.24
CA ASP A 257 11.81 -3.21 -15.89
C ASP A 257 12.28 -1.95 -16.62
N GLY A 258 12.66 -0.92 -15.87
CA GLY A 258 13.15 0.35 -16.40
C GLY A 258 12.10 1.29 -17.02
N ASP A 259 10.81 0.92 -17.05
CA ASP A 259 9.75 1.68 -17.74
C ASP A 259 8.62 2.05 -16.75
N ALA A 260 8.80 3.17 -16.04
CA ALA A 260 7.82 3.67 -15.07
C ALA A 260 6.49 4.01 -15.75
N ASN A 261 5.35 3.76 -15.08
CA ASN A 261 4.00 3.91 -15.61
C ASN A 261 3.66 3.01 -16.82
N SER A 262 4.47 1.99 -17.14
CA SER A 262 4.22 1.12 -18.30
C SER A 262 2.86 0.41 -18.29
N HIS A 263 2.29 0.19 -17.10
CA HIS A 263 1.00 -0.46 -16.88
C HIS A 263 -0.08 0.50 -16.38
N ALA A 264 0.17 1.81 -16.46
CA ALA A 264 -0.84 2.81 -16.14
C ALA A 264 -2.06 2.69 -17.08
N ASP A 265 -3.23 3.00 -16.54
CA ASP A 265 -4.53 2.96 -17.21
C ASP A 265 -4.91 1.59 -17.82
N LYS A 266 -4.27 0.50 -17.34
CA LYS A 266 -4.60 -0.88 -17.75
C LYS A 266 -5.68 -1.53 -16.90
N GLY A 267 -6.07 -0.89 -15.78
CA GLY A 267 -7.16 -1.34 -14.92
C GLY A 267 -6.78 -1.51 -13.45
N TRP A 268 -5.49 -1.46 -13.11
CA TRP A 268 -5.04 -1.57 -11.72
C TRP A 268 -5.58 -0.44 -10.84
N GLU A 269 -5.65 0.77 -11.38
CA GLU A 269 -6.14 1.96 -10.72
C GLU A 269 -7.59 1.79 -10.28
N LYS A 270 -8.41 1.22 -11.15
CA LYS A 270 -9.83 0.94 -10.85
C LYS A 270 -9.96 -0.15 -9.79
N PHE A 271 -9.13 -1.19 -9.87
CA PHE A 271 -9.09 -2.24 -8.86
C PHE A 271 -8.65 -1.69 -7.49
N THR A 272 -7.60 -0.88 -7.45
CA THR A 272 -7.08 -0.31 -6.20
C THR A 272 -7.99 0.78 -5.63
N ASP A 273 -8.74 1.51 -6.47
CA ASP A 273 -9.84 2.36 -6.01
C ASP A 273 -10.93 1.53 -5.30
N CYS A 274 -11.23 0.31 -5.77
CA CYS A 274 -12.15 -0.60 -5.06
C CYS A 274 -11.57 -1.11 -3.74
N VAL A 275 -10.25 -1.35 -3.67
CA VAL A 275 -9.56 -1.65 -2.39
C VAL A 275 -9.76 -0.51 -1.40
N LEU A 276 -9.59 0.75 -1.84
CA LEU A 276 -9.85 1.93 -0.99
C LEU A 276 -11.33 2.04 -0.58
N ASP A 277 -12.27 1.68 -1.45
CA ASP A 277 -13.69 1.62 -1.10
C ASP A 277 -13.99 0.56 -0.03
N MET A 278 -13.29 -0.59 -0.06
CA MET A 278 -13.40 -1.60 1.00
C MET A 278 -12.80 -1.10 2.32
N VAL A 279 -11.71 -0.33 2.27
CA VAL A 279 -11.16 0.33 3.47
C VAL A 279 -12.12 1.41 3.99
N ASP A 280 -12.76 2.19 3.12
CA ASP A 280 -13.79 3.14 3.54
C ASP A 280 -14.93 2.42 4.25
N LYS A 281 -15.37 1.29 3.70
CA LYS A 281 -16.47 0.51 4.26
C LYS A 281 -16.13 -0.19 5.59
N TYR A 282 -14.92 -0.74 5.71
CA TYR A 282 -14.56 -1.68 6.79
C TYR A 282 -13.32 -1.30 7.60
N GLY A 283 -12.60 -0.25 7.25
CA GLY A 283 -11.40 0.19 7.95
C GLY A 283 -11.67 0.48 9.43
N GLY A 284 -10.81 -0.05 10.31
CA GLY A 284 -10.97 0.09 11.76
C GLY A 284 -11.99 -0.88 12.38
N ALA A 285 -12.57 -1.81 11.60
CA ALA A 285 -13.63 -2.70 12.07
C ALA A 285 -13.24 -3.65 13.20
N ASN A 286 -11.99 -4.13 13.20
CA ASN A 286 -11.50 -5.05 14.22
C ASN A 286 -10.42 -4.41 15.11
N LEU A 287 -10.26 -3.09 15.06
CA LEU A 287 -9.41 -2.39 16.03
C LEU A 287 -10.07 -2.43 17.42
N PRO A 288 -9.30 -2.31 18.51
CA PRO A 288 -9.88 -2.22 19.86
C PRO A 288 -10.81 -1.01 19.94
N SER A 289 -11.85 -1.08 20.77
CA SER A 289 -12.71 0.07 21.05
C SER A 289 -12.65 0.37 22.53
N ALA A 290 -12.22 1.58 22.89
CA ALA A 290 -12.17 2.04 24.27
C ALA A 290 -13.55 2.05 24.97
N GLY A 291 -14.65 1.98 24.20
CA GLY A 291 -16.03 1.99 24.70
C GLY A 291 -16.87 0.76 24.36
N GLY A 292 -16.26 -0.37 23.97
CA GLY A 292 -16.99 -1.60 23.64
C GLY A 292 -17.84 -1.52 22.36
N GLY A 293 -17.47 -0.65 21.41
CA GLY A 293 -18.18 -0.48 20.15
C GLY A 293 -18.23 -1.76 19.32
N GLU A 294 -19.31 -1.95 18.56
CA GLU A 294 -19.53 -3.16 17.78
C GLU A 294 -18.36 -3.44 16.82
N SER A 295 -17.80 -4.64 16.93
CA SER A 295 -16.79 -5.18 16.01
C SER A 295 -17.42 -5.51 14.65
N GLY A 296 -16.65 -5.33 13.58
CA GLY A 296 -17.06 -5.67 12.21
C GLY A 296 -17.64 -4.52 11.38
N PHE A 297 -17.80 -3.32 11.93
CA PHE A 297 -18.18 -2.12 11.18
C PHE A 297 -17.02 -1.14 11.04
N GLY A 298 -16.86 -0.52 9.87
CA GLY A 298 -15.82 0.49 9.67
C GLY A 298 -15.99 1.69 10.61
N ARG A 299 -14.98 1.97 11.42
CA ARG A 299 -14.94 3.07 12.40
C ARG A 299 -13.93 4.15 12.06
N GLY A 300 -13.19 3.98 10.97
CA GLY A 300 -12.22 4.94 10.50
C GLY A 300 -10.78 4.45 10.60
N VAL A 301 -9.93 5.03 9.78
CA VAL A 301 -8.48 4.78 9.70
C VAL A 301 -7.81 6.07 9.28
N VAL A 302 -6.49 6.11 9.37
CA VAL A 302 -5.69 7.24 8.89
C VAL A 302 -5.28 7.01 7.44
N PHE A 303 -5.41 8.01 6.58
CA PHE A 303 -4.84 8.03 5.23
C PHE A 303 -3.71 9.04 5.16
N LEU A 304 -2.52 8.61 4.72
CA LEU A 304 -1.42 9.51 4.42
C LEU A 304 -1.31 9.66 2.89
N ALA A 305 -1.80 10.79 2.40
CA ALA A 305 -1.80 11.12 0.98
C ALA A 305 -0.66 12.09 0.65
N TRP A 306 0.49 11.52 0.32
CA TRP A 306 1.68 12.27 -0.05
C TRP A 306 1.73 12.55 -1.55
N GLY A 307 1.55 13.82 -1.92
CA GLY A 307 1.51 14.29 -3.30
C GLY A 307 0.10 14.31 -3.92
N ALA A 308 -0.02 15.07 -5.00
CA ALA A 308 -1.30 15.31 -5.67
C ALA A 308 -1.98 14.04 -6.19
N TYR A 309 -1.18 13.05 -6.63
CA TYR A 309 -1.69 11.78 -7.13
C TYR A 309 -2.43 10.99 -6.04
N ALA A 310 -1.80 10.79 -4.89
CA ALA A 310 -2.42 10.11 -3.75
C ALA A 310 -3.64 10.89 -3.22
N ALA A 311 -3.53 12.23 -3.12
CA ALA A 311 -4.63 13.09 -2.67
C ALA A 311 -5.87 12.98 -3.57
N LYS A 312 -5.68 12.87 -4.89
CA LYS A 312 -6.79 12.69 -5.84
C LYS A 312 -7.51 11.36 -5.64
N ARG A 313 -6.79 10.28 -5.36
CA ARG A 313 -7.35 8.92 -5.17
C ARG A 313 -8.31 8.84 -3.99
N ILE A 314 -8.00 9.57 -2.91
CA ILE A 314 -8.79 9.54 -1.68
C ILE A 314 -9.82 10.68 -1.57
N ALA A 315 -9.98 11.48 -2.63
CA ALA A 315 -10.83 12.67 -2.59
C ALA A 315 -12.31 12.35 -2.27
N LYS A 316 -12.76 11.14 -2.62
CA LYS A 316 -14.14 10.66 -2.41
C LYS A 316 -14.40 10.04 -1.03
N LEU A 317 -13.37 9.88 -0.20
CA LEU A 317 -13.49 9.19 1.09
C LEU A 317 -14.24 10.03 2.13
N ASP A 318 -14.85 9.34 3.10
CA ASP A 318 -15.56 10.00 4.20
C ASP A 318 -14.58 10.65 5.19
N LYS A 319 -14.40 11.96 5.05
CA LYS A 319 -13.51 12.78 5.91
C LYS A 319 -14.01 12.94 7.35
N LYS A 320 -15.26 12.55 7.66
CA LYS A 320 -15.76 12.55 9.04
C LYS A 320 -15.40 11.26 9.76
N LYS A 321 -15.33 10.16 9.01
CA LYS A 321 -14.98 8.82 9.51
C LYS A 321 -13.47 8.62 9.57
N HIS A 322 -12.74 9.11 8.58
CA HIS A 322 -11.29 8.93 8.46
C HIS A 322 -10.51 10.20 8.78
N LEU A 323 -9.31 10.04 9.32
CA LEU A 323 -8.31 11.10 9.32
C LEU A 323 -7.57 11.09 7.99
N ILE A 324 -7.57 12.22 7.28
CA ILE A 324 -6.84 12.38 6.02
C ILE A 324 -5.73 13.40 6.21
N LEU A 325 -4.47 12.95 6.09
CA LEU A 325 -3.28 13.80 6.18
C LEU A 325 -2.65 13.94 4.79
N THR A 326 -2.59 15.17 4.29
CA THR A 326 -2.07 15.49 2.95
C THR A 326 -0.82 16.35 3.04
N SER A 327 0.22 16.00 2.28
CA SER A 327 1.45 16.79 2.19
C SER A 327 2.10 16.63 0.80
N ALA A 328 3.24 17.26 0.54
CA ALA A 328 3.98 17.03 -0.70
C ALA A 328 4.51 15.57 -0.75
N HIS A 329 4.90 15.08 -1.93
CA HIS A 329 5.45 13.73 -2.05
C HIS A 329 6.89 13.67 -1.45
N PRO A 330 7.32 12.55 -0.82
CA PRO A 330 8.67 12.40 -0.24
C PRO A 330 9.83 12.37 -1.25
N SER A 331 9.54 12.46 -2.55
CA SER A 331 10.57 12.50 -3.59
C SER A 331 11.47 13.73 -3.39
N PRO A 332 12.79 13.64 -3.65
CA PRO A 332 13.71 14.78 -3.54
C PRO A 332 13.23 16.06 -4.27
N PHE A 333 12.46 15.93 -5.35
CA PHE A 333 11.94 17.06 -6.12
C PHE A 333 10.86 17.89 -5.40
N SER A 334 10.21 17.30 -4.39
CA SER A 334 9.08 17.89 -3.67
C SER A 334 9.22 17.86 -2.15
N ALA A 335 10.17 17.11 -1.60
CA ALA A 335 10.23 16.88 -0.16
C ALA A 335 10.41 18.18 0.64
N HIS A 336 11.32 19.05 0.19
CA HIS A 336 11.54 20.38 0.75
C HIS A 336 10.40 21.38 0.47
N LYS A 337 9.43 21.03 -0.37
CA LYS A 337 8.29 21.89 -0.73
C LYS A 337 7.04 21.57 0.10
N GLY A 338 7.19 20.81 1.18
CA GLY A 338 6.11 20.52 2.12
C GLY A 338 5.88 19.04 2.42
N PHE A 339 6.88 18.16 2.26
CA PHE A 339 6.85 16.83 2.89
C PHE A 339 7.52 16.88 4.25
N PHE A 340 8.69 17.50 4.37
CA PHE A 340 9.36 17.63 5.67
C PHE A 340 8.57 18.51 6.63
N GLU A 341 8.70 18.23 7.92
CA GLU A 341 8.03 18.89 9.03
C GLU A 341 6.50 18.78 8.99
N ASN A 342 5.98 17.74 8.32
CA ASN A 342 4.53 17.56 8.20
C ASN A 342 3.91 16.98 9.48
N GLY A 343 4.68 16.29 10.33
CA GLY A 343 4.17 15.75 11.60
C GLY A 343 3.20 14.57 11.45
N HIS A 344 3.10 13.97 10.26
CA HIS A 344 2.06 13.01 9.92
C HIS A 344 2.13 11.75 10.79
N PHE A 345 3.33 11.26 11.13
CA PHE A 345 3.48 9.99 11.86
C PHE A 345 2.97 10.11 13.31
N ARG A 346 3.26 11.24 13.96
CA ARG A 346 2.79 11.61 15.30
C ARG A 346 1.29 11.87 15.29
N VAL A 347 0.79 12.71 14.38
CA VAL A 347 -0.66 13.02 14.28
C VAL A 347 -1.48 11.76 13.99
N ALA A 348 -0.96 10.84 13.16
CA ALA A 348 -1.60 9.55 12.92
C ALA A 348 -1.71 8.72 14.22
N ASN A 349 -0.63 8.64 15.00
CA ASN A 349 -0.63 7.89 16.26
C ASN A 349 -1.51 8.53 17.34
N GLU A 350 -1.51 9.86 17.46
CA GLU A 350 -2.41 10.60 18.36
C GLU A 350 -3.88 10.30 18.03
N TRP A 351 -4.23 10.30 16.75
CA TRP A 351 -5.59 9.98 16.30
C TRP A 351 -5.96 8.52 16.58
N LEU A 352 -5.07 7.57 16.27
CA LEU A 352 -5.30 6.16 16.55
C LEU A 352 -5.49 5.92 18.06
N GLU A 353 -4.58 6.46 18.87
CA GLU A 353 -4.63 6.33 20.33
C GLU A 353 -5.92 6.92 20.91
N HIS A 354 -6.34 8.10 20.42
CA HIS A 354 -7.58 8.72 20.84
C HIS A 354 -8.82 7.89 20.46
N HIS A 355 -8.84 7.30 19.26
CA HIS A 355 -10.00 6.56 18.75
C HIS A 355 -10.09 5.10 19.23
N TYR A 356 -8.95 4.45 19.44
CA TYR A 356 -8.86 3.00 19.64
C TYR A 356 -7.98 2.58 20.83
N GLY A 357 -7.40 3.53 21.56
CA GLY A 357 -6.54 3.28 22.72
C GLY A 357 -5.06 3.07 22.37
N PRO A 358 -4.17 3.03 23.38
CA PRO A 358 -2.71 3.08 23.20
C PRO A 358 -2.14 1.94 22.35
N GLU A 359 -2.70 0.73 22.45
CA GLU A 359 -2.27 -0.46 21.70
C GLU A 359 -2.55 -0.36 20.18
N SER A 360 -3.37 0.60 19.75
CA SER A 360 -3.70 0.79 18.34
C SER A 360 -2.65 1.55 17.56
N LYS A 361 -1.69 2.21 18.24
CA LYS A 361 -0.62 2.97 17.59
C LYS A 361 0.17 2.11 16.61
N VAL A 362 0.78 2.78 15.64
CA VAL A 362 1.79 2.19 14.77
C VAL A 362 3.16 2.48 15.38
N ASP A 363 3.95 1.43 15.53
CA ASP A 363 5.35 1.56 15.96
C ASP A 363 6.23 1.90 14.75
N TRP A 364 6.28 3.18 14.40
CA TRP A 364 7.04 3.68 13.25
C TRP A 364 8.55 3.45 13.39
N CYS A 365 9.06 3.36 14.63
CA CYS A 365 10.48 3.23 14.93
C CYS A 365 10.96 1.77 14.97
N LYS A 366 10.06 0.82 15.18
CA LYS A 366 10.37 -0.61 15.21
C LYS A 366 10.38 -1.21 13.81
N LEU A 367 11.51 -1.05 13.15
CA LEU A 367 11.88 -1.81 11.97
C LEU A 367 12.84 -2.92 12.42
N ASP A 368 12.68 -4.14 11.86
CA ASP A 368 13.51 -5.28 12.24
C ASP A 368 14.99 -4.92 12.10
N CYS A 369 15.81 -5.22 13.11
CA CYS A 369 17.26 -5.04 13.00
C CYS A 369 17.83 -6.15 12.10
N ASP A 370 18.86 -5.83 11.31
CA ASP A 370 19.58 -6.81 10.48
C ASP A 370 20.30 -7.89 11.32
#